data_AF-A0A7S1EJ00-F1
#
_entry.id   AF-A0A7S1EJ00-F1
#
_cell.length_a   1.000
_cell.length_b   1.000
_cell.length_c   1.000
_cell.angle_alpha   90.00
_cell.angle_beta   90.00
_cell.angle_gamma   90.00
#
_symmetry.space_group_name_H-M   'P 1'
#
loop_
_entity.id
_entity.type
_entity.pdbx_description
1 polymer ?
#
loop_
_entity_poly.entity_id
_entity_poly.type
_entity_poly.pdbx_seq_one_letter_code
_entity_poly.pdbx_strand_id
1 'polypeptide(L)'
;MFFAGNLALIAVVYYGGTLVLSGALSVGQLMSFILYTVWIAACLGILTSLYNDFMKGIGASQRVFELLDRTPAIMLCGEGECVSSLKGGVEFCGVGFAYPSRPETVVLDSLSFSVRGGQTVALV
;
A
#
# COMPACT_ATOMS: atom_id res chain seq x y z
N MET A 1 21.00 -23.19 -5.37
CA MET A 1 21.40 -22.55 -4.09
C MET A 1 22.07 -23.54 -3.14
N PHE A 2 21.50 -24.72 -2.87
CA PHE A 2 22.09 -25.73 -1.96
C PHE A 2 23.49 -26.23 -2.34
N PHE A 3 23.79 -26.35 -3.65
CA PHE A 3 25.09 -26.86 -4.11
C PHE A 3 26.28 -25.98 -3.71
N ALA A 4 26.15 -24.65 -3.85
CA ALA A 4 27.22 -23.72 -3.48
C ALA A 4 27.46 -23.67 -1.97
N GLY A 5 26.39 -23.70 -1.17
CA GLY A 5 26.51 -23.75 0.30
C GLY A 5 27.19 -25.03 0.79
N ASN A 6 26.83 -26.18 0.22
CA ASN A 6 27.45 -27.47 0.56
C ASN A 6 28.93 -27.52 0.15
N LEU A 7 29.28 -26.99 -1.02
CA LEU A 7 30.69 -26.87 -1.45
C LEU A 7 31.51 -25.99 -0.51
N ALA A 8 30.96 -24.85 -0.08
CA ALA A 8 31.62 -23.96 0.88
C ALA A 8 31.85 -24.67 2.23
N LEU A 9 30.86 -25.43 2.71
CA LEU A 9 31.00 -26.21 3.94
C LEU A 9 32.11 -27.27 3.81
N ILE A 10 32.13 -28.03 2.71
CA ILE A 10 33.16 -29.05 2.45
C ILE A 10 34.55 -28.40 2.40
N ALA A 11 34.68 -27.24 1.75
CA ALA A 11 35.95 -26.51 1.68
C ALA A 11 36.42 -26.03 3.05
N VAL A 12 35.51 -25.50 3.89
CA VAL A 12 35.81 -25.08 5.26
C VAL A 12 36.25 -26.25 6.13
N VAL A 13 35.56 -27.40 6.05
CA VAL A 13 35.92 -28.61 6.81
C VAL A 13 37.25 -29.19 6.33
N TYR A 14 37.49 -29.23 5.02
CA TYR A 14 38.74 -29.73 4.46
C TYR A 14 39.94 -28.86 4.90
N TYR A 15 39.86 -27.56 4.66
CA TYR A 15 40.95 -26.63 5.02
C TYR A 15 41.09 -26.52 6.55
N GLY A 16 40.00 -26.32 7.27
CA GLY A 16 39.99 -26.27 8.73
C GLY A 16 40.53 -27.55 9.36
N GLY A 17 40.19 -28.72 8.81
CA GLY A 17 40.74 -30.01 9.23
C GLY A 17 42.25 -30.11 9.03
N THR A 18 42.79 -29.62 7.92
CA THR A 18 44.25 -29.58 7.72
C THR A 18 44.96 -28.66 8.73
N LEU A 19 44.34 -27.54 9.13
CA LEU A 19 44.90 -26.64 10.16
C LEU A 19 44.84 -27.23 11.58
N VAL A 20 43.84 -28.07 11.84
CA VAL A 20 43.77 -28.83 13.09
C VAL A 20 44.88 -29.89 13.13
N LEU A 21 45.11 -30.60 12.02
CA LEU A 21 46.19 -31.58 11.91
C LEU A 21 47.58 -30.96 12.05
N SER A 22 47.77 -29.72 11.58
CA SER A 22 49.02 -28.97 11.76
C SER A 22 49.18 -28.33 13.15
N GLY A 23 48.23 -28.52 14.06
CA GLY A 23 48.23 -27.96 15.43
C GLY A 23 47.98 -26.45 15.51
N ALA A 24 47.61 -25.80 14.40
CA ALA A 24 47.38 -24.36 14.33
C ALA A 24 46.00 -23.96 14.86
N LEU A 25 45.05 -24.89 14.88
CA LEU A 25 43.67 -24.72 15.36
C LEU A 25 43.26 -25.90 16.24
N SER A 26 42.44 -25.64 17.26
CA SER A 26 41.78 -26.71 18.00
C SER A 26 40.50 -27.16 17.30
N VAL A 27 40.10 -28.42 17.54
CA VAL A 27 38.81 -28.95 17.06
C VAL A 27 37.64 -28.08 17.54
N GLY A 28 37.71 -27.59 18.78
CA GLY A 28 36.68 -26.70 19.34
C GLY A 28 36.55 -25.39 18.57
N GLN A 29 37.67 -24.77 18.18
CA GLN A 29 37.67 -23.53 17.41
C GLN A 29 37.05 -23.72 16.02
N LEU A 30 37.34 -24.83 15.33
CA LEU A 30 36.73 -25.16 14.05
C LEU A 30 35.21 -25.35 14.17
N MET A 31 34.76 -26.08 15.21
CA MET A 31 33.33 -26.29 15.47
C MET A 31 32.59 -24.99 15.79
N SER A 32 33.19 -24.12 16.63
CA SER A 32 32.64 -22.79 16.93
C SER A 32 32.53 -21.94 15.67
N PHE A 33 33.55 -21.94 14.80
CA PHE A 33 33.53 -21.21 13.54
C PHE A 33 32.39 -21.65 12.64
N ILE A 34 32.20 -22.96 12.46
CA ILE A 34 31.11 -23.50 11.63
C ILE A 34 29.75 -23.10 12.21
N LEU A 35 29.56 -23.24 13.53
CA LEU A 35 28.30 -22.91 14.19
C LEU A 35 27.95 -21.42 14.03
N TYR A 36 28.90 -20.52 14.28
CA TYR A 36 28.69 -19.09 14.13
C TYR A 36 28.42 -18.69 12.68
N THR A 37 29.11 -19.32 11.73
CA THR A 37 28.89 -19.04 10.30
C THR A 37 27.48 -19.41 9.87
N VAL A 38 26.98 -20.58 10.29
CA VAL A 38 25.60 -21.00 10.01
C VAL A 38 24.60 -20.04 10.65
N TRP A 39 24.87 -19.60 11.88
CA TRP A 39 24.00 -18.64 12.57
C TRP A 39 23.93 -17.29 11.85
N ILE A 40 25.08 -16.75 11.42
CA ILE A 40 25.14 -15.49 10.65
C ILE A 40 24.37 -15.62 9.34
N ALA A 41 24.51 -16.75 8.64
CA ALA A 41 23.77 -17.01 7.41
C ALA A 41 22.24 -17.02 7.64
N ALA A 42 21.78 -17.64 8.73
CA ALA A 42 20.38 -17.63 9.12
C ALA A 42 19.87 -16.22 9.46
N CYS A 43 20.64 -15.45 10.24
CA CYS A 43 20.32 -14.06 10.58
C CYS A 43 20.21 -13.19 9.33
N LEU A 44 21.08 -13.37 8.33
CA LEU A 44 21.00 -12.64 7.08
C LEU A 44 19.72 -12.96 6.29
N GLY A 45 19.28 -14.22 6.32
CA GLY A 45 17.98 -14.62 5.74
C GLY A 45 16.81 -13.92 6.42
N ILE A 46 16.79 -13.87 7.75
CA ILE A 46 15.76 -13.16 8.52
C ILE A 46 15.78 -11.66 8.21
N LEU A 47 16.96 -11.04 8.18
CA LEU A 47 17.12 -9.62 7.86
C LEU A 47 16.57 -9.28 6.48
N THR A 48 16.82 -10.15 5.49
CA THR A 48 16.30 -10.00 4.13
C THR A 48 14.76 -10.07 4.13
N SER A 49 14.17 -10.99 4.88
CA SER A 49 12.72 -11.07 5.02
C SER A 49 12.14 -9.81 5.65
N LEU A 50 12.72 -9.34 6.75
CA LEU A 50 12.30 -8.11 7.42
C LEU A 50 12.37 -6.90 6.49
N TYR A 51 13.43 -6.80 5.68
CA TYR A 51 13.56 -5.74 4.68
C TYR A 51 12.43 -5.79 3.66
N ASN A 52 12.09 -6.98 3.15
CA ASN A 52 10.98 -7.14 2.21
C ASN A 52 9.64 -6.74 2.83
N ASP A 53 9.38 -7.13 4.09
CA ASP A 53 8.13 -6.78 4.77
C ASP A 53 8.04 -5.29 5.08
N PHE A 54 9.17 -4.66 5.43
CA PHE A 54 9.24 -3.21 5.58
C PHE A 54 8.95 -2.47 4.27
N MET A 55 9.51 -2.92 3.14
CA MET A 55 9.23 -2.35 1.82
C MET A 55 7.75 -2.52 1.42
N LYS A 56 7.13 -3.67 1.70
CA LYS A 56 5.68 -3.85 1.52
C LYS A 56 4.88 -2.88 2.37
N GLY A 57 5.30 -2.66 3.62
CA GLY A 57 4.69 -1.71 4.54
C GLY A 57 4.69 -0.28 3.98
N ILE A 58 5.83 0.17 3.43
CA ILE A 58 5.94 1.49 2.77
C ILE A 58 5.01 1.58 1.55
N GLY A 59 5.01 0.57 0.67
CA GLY A 59 4.15 0.59 -0.51
C GLY A 59 2.65 0.56 -0.17
N ALA A 60 2.28 -0.14 0.90
CA ALA A 60 0.90 -0.16 1.40
C ALA A 60 0.51 1.17 2.04
N SER A 61 1.38 1.77 2.85
CA SER A 61 1.10 3.04 3.53
C SER A 61 0.92 4.18 2.55
N GLN A 62 1.65 4.20 1.43
CA GLN A 62 1.49 5.22 0.40
C GLN A 62 0.04 5.39 -0.06
N ARG A 63 -0.67 4.28 -0.35
CA ARG A 63 -2.09 4.33 -0.77
C ARG A 63 -3.02 4.79 0.34
N VAL A 64 -2.71 4.46 1.60
CA VAL A 64 -3.49 4.90 2.76
C VAL A 64 -3.35 6.41 2.94
N PHE A 65 -2.12 6.92 2.89
CA PHE A 65 -1.88 8.36 3.00
C PHE A 65 -2.42 9.14 1.80
N GLU A 66 -2.32 8.60 0.58
CA GLU A 66 -2.96 9.19 -0.61
C GLU A 66 -4.47 9.39 -0.41
N LEU A 67 -5.15 8.43 0.22
CA LEU A 67 -6.58 8.55 0.51
C LEU A 67 -6.87 9.53 1.66
N LEU A 68 -6.05 9.53 2.71
CA LEU A 68 -6.21 10.43 3.86
C LEU A 68 -5.96 11.90 3.49
N ASP A 69 -4.97 12.15 2.63
CA ASP A 69 -4.58 13.49 2.21
C ASP A 69 -5.43 14.00 1.02
N ARG A 70 -6.31 13.15 0.46
CA ARG A 70 -7.18 13.53 -0.65
C ARG A 70 -8.18 14.59 -0.21
N THR A 71 -8.16 15.75 -0.88
CA THR A 71 -9.19 16.77 -0.75
C THR A 71 -10.42 16.41 -1.61
N PRO A 72 -11.64 16.31 -1.02
CA PRO A 72 -12.83 16.01 -1.79
C PRO A 72 -13.29 17.23 -2.59
N ALA A 73 -13.71 17.01 -3.85
CA ALA A 73 -14.24 18.08 -4.70
C ALA A 73 -15.56 18.67 -4.17
N ILE A 74 -16.31 17.88 -3.39
CA ILE A 74 -17.56 18.30 -2.74
C ILE A 74 -17.37 18.07 -1.24
N MET A 75 -17.37 19.16 -0.47
CA MET A 75 -17.23 19.09 0.99
C MET A 75 -18.56 18.72 1.63
N LEU A 76 -18.56 17.68 2.47
CA LEU A 76 -19.75 17.22 3.21
C LEU A 76 -20.06 18.12 4.41
N CYS A 77 -19.04 18.76 4.98
CA CYS A 77 -19.15 19.69 6.08
C CYS A 77 -18.31 20.91 5.73
N GLY A 78 -18.96 22.02 5.44
CA GLY A 78 -18.32 23.26 5.01
C GLY A 78 -19.35 24.31 4.59
N GLU A 79 -18.88 25.56 4.54
CA GLU A 79 -19.50 26.80 4.04
C GLU A 79 -20.90 26.65 3.42
N GLY A 80 -21.89 26.47 4.27
CA GLY A 80 -23.29 26.48 3.91
C GLY A 80 -24.05 27.30 4.94
N GLU A 81 -25.05 28.04 4.46
CA GLU A 81 -25.93 28.77 5.38
C GLU A 81 -26.97 27.82 5.97
N CYS A 82 -27.11 27.88 7.29
CA CYS A 82 -28.17 27.16 7.98
C CYS A 82 -29.48 27.93 7.75
N VAL A 83 -30.36 27.39 6.92
CA VAL A 83 -31.62 28.06 6.57
C VAL A 83 -32.65 27.86 7.68
N SER A 84 -33.17 28.94 8.25
CA SER A 84 -34.12 28.92 9.37
C SER A 84 -35.54 28.47 8.99
N SER A 85 -35.93 28.65 7.72
CA SER A 85 -37.22 28.21 7.18
C SER A 85 -37.10 27.96 5.69
N LEU A 86 -37.54 26.77 5.24
CA LEU A 86 -37.50 26.35 3.85
C LEU A 86 -38.92 26.30 3.27
N LYS A 87 -39.20 27.05 2.20
CA LYS A 87 -40.51 27.01 1.50
C LYS A 87 -40.63 25.83 0.52
N GLY A 88 -39.52 25.16 0.19
CA GLY A 88 -39.51 23.93 -0.62
C GLY A 88 -39.75 24.10 -2.12
N GLY A 89 -39.58 25.31 -2.67
CA GLY A 89 -39.55 25.50 -4.13
C GLY A 89 -38.20 25.08 -4.70
N VAL A 90 -38.20 24.42 -5.86
CA VAL A 90 -37.00 23.95 -6.56
C VAL A 90 -37.04 24.42 -8.01
N GLU A 91 -35.94 24.95 -8.52
CA GLU A 91 -35.83 25.43 -9.89
C GLU A 91 -34.55 24.91 -10.53
N PHE A 92 -34.67 24.47 -11.77
CA PHE A 92 -33.58 24.08 -12.65
C PHE A 92 -33.50 25.12 -13.78
N CYS A 93 -32.31 25.70 -13.99
CA CYS A 93 -32.09 26.75 -15.00
C CYS A 93 -30.96 26.34 -15.95
N GLY A 94 -31.30 25.91 -17.16
CA GLY A 94 -30.34 25.58 -18.21
C GLY A 94 -29.31 24.52 -17.80
N VAL A 95 -29.71 23.53 -17.02
CA VAL A 95 -28.79 22.58 -16.39
C VAL A 95 -28.26 21.58 -17.42
N GLY A 96 -26.93 21.60 -17.61
CA GLY A 96 -26.18 20.58 -18.34
C GLY A 96 -25.49 19.62 -17.37
N PHE A 97 -25.54 18.32 -17.64
CA PHE A 97 -24.90 17.33 -16.77
C PHE A 97 -24.39 16.11 -17.56
N ALA A 98 -23.17 15.70 -17.24
CA ALA A 98 -22.56 14.44 -17.66
C ALA A 98 -21.93 13.76 -16.45
N TYR A 99 -22.06 12.43 -16.35
CA TYR A 99 -21.44 11.69 -15.25
C TYR A 99 -19.91 11.70 -15.38
N PRO A 100 -19.13 11.89 -14.29
CA PRO A 100 -17.67 11.90 -14.35
C PRO A 100 -17.04 10.61 -14.89
N SER A 101 -17.73 9.48 -14.76
CA SER A 101 -17.29 8.19 -15.31
C SER A 101 -17.43 8.09 -16.83
N ARG A 102 -18.25 8.95 -17.46
CA ARG A 102 -18.53 9.00 -18.90
C ARG A 102 -18.72 10.46 -19.34
N PRO A 103 -17.65 11.28 -19.33
CA PRO A 103 -17.76 12.72 -19.59
C PRO A 103 -18.25 13.06 -21.01
N GLU A 104 -18.01 12.17 -21.97
CA GLU A 104 -18.41 12.35 -23.37
C GLU A 104 -19.91 12.19 -23.61
N THR A 105 -20.65 11.63 -22.65
CA THR A 105 -22.09 11.39 -22.77
C THR A 105 -22.85 12.38 -21.90
N VAL A 106 -23.40 13.41 -22.55
CA VAL A 106 -24.30 14.38 -21.91
C VAL A 106 -25.64 13.70 -21.62
N VAL A 107 -26.06 13.70 -20.35
CA VAL A 107 -27.33 13.10 -19.89
C VAL A 107 -28.41 14.15 -19.79
N LEU A 108 -28.07 15.34 -19.29
CA LEU A 108 -28.95 16.50 -19.30
C LEU A 108 -28.35 17.55 -20.22
N ASP A 109 -29.12 18.00 -21.20
CA ASP A 109 -28.75 19.10 -22.08
C ASP A 109 -29.75 20.25 -21.88
N SER A 110 -29.26 21.35 -21.30
CA SER A 110 -30.00 22.61 -21.15
C SER A 110 -31.37 22.48 -20.46
N LEU A 111 -31.52 21.58 -19.48
CA LEU A 111 -32.79 21.30 -18.81
C LEU A 111 -33.25 22.47 -17.93
N SER A 112 -34.50 22.93 -18.12
CA SER A 112 -35.09 24.02 -17.34
C SER A 112 -36.53 23.71 -16.92
N PHE A 113 -36.83 23.74 -15.62
CA PHE A 113 -38.19 23.63 -15.09
C PHE A 113 -38.25 24.12 -13.64
N SER A 114 -39.44 24.45 -13.14
CA SER A 114 -39.66 24.89 -11.76
C SER A 114 -40.77 24.09 -11.08
N VAL A 115 -40.58 23.84 -9.79
CA VAL A 115 -41.50 23.11 -8.91
C VAL A 115 -41.79 24.01 -7.71
N ARG A 116 -43.08 24.30 -7.49
CA ARG A 116 -43.52 25.13 -6.37
C ARG A 116 -43.52 24.32 -5.07
N GLY A 117 -43.39 25.01 -3.93
CA GLY A 117 -43.53 24.37 -2.61
C GLY A 117 -44.87 23.67 -2.47
N GLY A 118 -44.86 22.38 -2.12
CA GLY A 118 -46.04 21.54 -1.99
C GLY A 118 -46.58 20.95 -3.31
N GLN A 119 -45.96 21.25 -4.45
CA GLN A 119 -46.33 20.68 -5.74
C GLN A 119 -45.67 19.31 -5.93
N THR A 120 -46.43 18.33 -6.44
CA THR A 120 -45.89 17.04 -6.89
C THR A 120 -45.75 17.06 -8.42
N VAL A 121 -44.61 16.60 -8.93
CA VAL A 121 -44.30 16.51 -10.35
C VAL A 121 -43.90 15.08 -10.68
N ALA A 122 -44.44 14.54 -11.77
CA ALA A 122 -44.00 13.26 -12.32
C ALA A 122 -42.99 13.52 -13.44
N LEU A 123 -41.81 12.90 -13.34
CA LEU A 123 -40.84 12.82 -14.41
C LEU A 123 -41.18 11.59 -15.25
N VAL A 124 -41.43 11.81 -16.54
CA VAL A 124 -41.76 10.78 -17.54
C VAL A 124 -40.75 10.77 -18.66
#